data_AF-A0A7S4AWQ9-F1
#
_entry.id   AF-A0A7S4AWQ9-F1
#
_cell.length_a   1.000
_cell.length_b   1.000
_cell.length_c   1.000
_cell.angle_alpha   90.00
_cell.angle_beta   90.00
_cell.angle_gamma   90.00
#
_symmetry.space_group_name_H-M   'P 1'
#
loop_
_entity.id
_entity.type
_entity.pdbx_description
1 polymer ?
#
loop_
_entity_poly.entity_id
_entity_poly.type
_entity_poly.pdbx_seq_one_letter_code
_entity_poly.pdbx_strand_id
1 'polypeptide(L)'
;MKQIKSTAKTTITRIAKVPQTIGHSILSVPDTLLNKHRQGETHNEERDEVTDESKNLHGKLCSDIIDDQIARSTVTESLDECMREITDHLNLFLFEKSNTSSERYQYEEWILALHPENVHYIGSGRSLIDHRFYMKDSHHRQLWNDFMIKMECTESVVPEESREINNRNRSLVNILMEQPEELCCAMSDSCCFSPQP
;
A
#
# COMPACT_ATOMS: atom_id res chain seq x y z
N MET A 1 -65.61 -23.12 -7.87
CA MET A 1 -64.67 -22.57 -6.88
C MET A 1 -63.25 -22.66 -7.45
N LYS A 2 -62.56 -21.51 -7.55
CA LYS A 2 -61.11 -21.24 -7.36
C LYS A 2 -60.12 -22.36 -7.80
N GLN A 3 -59.11 -22.15 -8.65
CA GLN A 3 -58.11 -21.07 -8.63
C GLN A 3 -57.40 -20.90 -9.98
N ILE A 4 -57.11 -19.64 -10.32
CA ILE A 4 -56.07 -19.17 -11.24
C ILE A 4 -54.77 -19.06 -10.43
N LYS A 5 -53.62 -19.48 -10.98
CA LYS A 5 -52.20 -19.12 -10.64
C LYS A 5 -51.28 -20.20 -11.25
N SER A 6 -50.12 -19.97 -11.86
CA SER A 6 -49.36 -18.77 -12.23
C SER A 6 -48.23 -19.23 -13.18
N THR A 7 -48.20 -18.74 -14.41
CA THR A 7 -47.04 -18.76 -15.31
C THR A 7 -46.23 -17.50 -15.09
N ALA A 8 -45.01 -17.61 -14.52
CA ALA A 8 -43.90 -16.66 -14.69
C ALA A 8 -42.77 -16.97 -13.70
N LYS A 9 -41.78 -17.79 -14.06
CA LYS A 9 -40.47 -17.84 -13.37
C LYS A 9 -39.35 -18.35 -14.27
N THR A 10 -38.95 -17.58 -15.29
CA THR A 10 -37.67 -17.88 -15.98
C THR A 10 -37.05 -16.68 -16.72
N THR A 11 -36.82 -15.54 -16.09
CA THR A 11 -35.95 -14.51 -16.72
C THR A 11 -35.31 -13.52 -15.74
N ILE A 12 -34.69 -14.00 -14.65
CA ILE A 12 -33.82 -13.13 -13.82
C ILE A 12 -32.63 -13.95 -13.35
N THR A 13 -31.66 -14.17 -14.23
CA THR A 13 -30.33 -14.72 -13.84
C THR A 13 -29.28 -14.43 -14.92
N ARG A 14 -29.24 -13.19 -15.43
CA ARG A 14 -28.11 -12.69 -16.25
C ARG A 14 -27.80 -11.21 -16.02
N ILE A 15 -28.05 -10.72 -14.80
CA ILE A 15 -27.59 -9.38 -14.36
C ILE A 15 -26.73 -9.57 -13.12
N ALA A 16 -25.67 -10.35 -13.25
CA ALA A 16 -24.61 -10.44 -12.26
C ALA A 16 -23.31 -10.57 -13.05
N LYS A 17 -22.38 -9.65 -12.80
CA LYS A 17 -21.10 -9.44 -13.50
C LYS A 17 -21.13 -8.47 -14.69
N VAL A 18 -21.56 -7.24 -14.44
CA VAL A 18 -20.92 -6.09 -15.08
C VAL A 18 -20.20 -5.35 -13.95
N PRO A 19 -18.86 -5.20 -13.99
CA PRO A 19 -18.17 -4.29 -13.09
C PRO A 19 -18.74 -2.89 -13.35
N GLN A 20 -19.32 -2.26 -12.33
CA GLN A 20 -19.71 -0.85 -12.41
C GLN A 20 -18.43 0.01 -12.38
N THR A 21 -17.72 0.07 -13.50
CA THR A 21 -16.80 1.17 -13.82
C THR A 21 -17.65 2.38 -14.24
N ILE A 22 -18.42 2.92 -13.30
CA ILE A 22 -19.20 4.13 -13.48
C ILE A 22 -18.76 5.07 -12.36
N GLY A 23 -17.79 5.93 -12.69
CA GLY A 23 -17.27 6.91 -11.72
C GLY A 23 -16.27 7.91 -12.29
N HIS A 24 -15.52 7.56 -13.34
CA HIS A 24 -14.43 8.43 -13.84
C HIS A 24 -14.40 8.69 -15.36
N SER A 25 -15.43 8.31 -16.12
CA SER A 25 -15.46 8.55 -17.59
C SER A 25 -16.75 9.19 -18.14
N ILE A 26 -17.61 9.75 -17.30
CA ILE A 26 -18.82 10.43 -17.77
C ILE A 26 -18.62 11.94 -17.76
N LEU A 27 -17.66 12.47 -18.51
CA LEU A 27 -17.67 13.88 -18.96
C LEU A 27 -16.76 14.15 -20.18
N SER A 28 -16.10 13.14 -20.77
CA SER A 28 -15.55 13.28 -22.12
C SER A 28 -16.64 12.96 -23.15
N VAL A 29 -17.48 13.97 -23.45
CA VAL A 29 -18.37 13.91 -24.61
C VAL A 29 -17.47 13.81 -25.84
N PRO A 30 -17.54 12.74 -26.66
CA PRO A 30 -16.75 12.65 -27.87
C PRO A 30 -17.13 13.81 -28.81
N ASP A 31 -16.15 14.56 -29.32
CA ASP A 31 -16.35 15.69 -30.25
C ASP A 31 -17.18 15.32 -31.49
N THR A 32 -17.24 14.03 -31.82
CA THR A 32 -18.08 13.47 -32.89
C THR A 32 -19.59 13.65 -32.65
N LEU A 33 -20.02 13.92 -31.42
CA LEU A 33 -21.43 14.22 -31.10
C LEU A 33 -21.76 15.71 -31.21
N LEU A 34 -20.78 16.61 -31.08
CA LEU A 34 -21.00 18.05 -31.19
C LEU A 34 -21.11 18.53 -32.65
N ASN A 35 -20.53 17.80 -33.61
CA ASN A 35 -20.54 18.20 -35.02
C ASN A 35 -21.68 17.64 -35.88
N LYS A 36 -22.60 16.82 -35.32
CA LYS A 36 -23.72 16.24 -36.09
C LYS A 36 -24.99 17.11 -36.11
N HIS A 37 -24.92 18.38 -35.68
CA HIS A 37 -26.07 19.28 -35.67
C HIS A 37 -25.87 20.48 -36.61
N ARG A 38 -25.55 20.21 -37.88
CA ARG A 38 -25.50 21.27 -38.91
C ARG A 38 -26.09 20.92 -40.27
N GLN A 39 -26.71 19.75 -40.45
CA GLN A 39 -27.41 19.45 -41.70
C GLN A 39 -28.78 18.82 -41.43
N GLY A 40 -29.79 19.67 -41.60
CA GLY A 40 -31.12 19.37 -42.13
C GLY A 40 -31.98 18.37 -41.37
N GLU A 41 -33.01 18.86 -40.67
CA GLU A 41 -34.38 18.37 -40.82
C GLU A 41 -35.37 19.30 -40.10
N THR A 42 -36.18 19.97 -40.89
CA THR A 42 -37.44 20.61 -40.50
C THR A 42 -38.48 19.51 -40.29
N HIS A 43 -38.80 19.17 -39.04
CA HIS A 43 -40.01 18.42 -38.72
C HIS A 43 -40.47 18.68 -37.28
N ASN A 44 -41.69 19.23 -37.18
CA ASN A 44 -42.61 19.25 -36.05
C ASN A 44 -42.13 19.90 -34.73
N GLU A 45 -42.54 21.15 -34.56
CA GLU A 45 -42.69 21.83 -33.28
C GLU A 45 -43.85 21.19 -32.45
N GLU A 46 -43.68 19.94 -31.99
CA GLU A 46 -44.35 19.50 -30.76
C GLU A 46 -43.40 19.85 -29.61
N ARG A 47 -43.48 21.12 -29.20
CA ARG A 47 -42.67 21.67 -28.12
C ARG A 47 -43.19 21.08 -26.82
N ASP A 48 -42.55 19.99 -26.38
CA ASP A 48 -42.73 19.38 -25.07
C ASP A 48 -42.83 20.45 -23.98
N GLU A 49 -44.03 20.66 -23.45
CA GLU A 49 -44.26 21.26 -22.14
C GLU A 49 -43.72 20.28 -21.09
N VAL A 50 -42.39 20.15 -21.01
CA VAL A 50 -41.75 19.61 -19.83
C VAL A 50 -42.13 20.55 -18.69
N THR A 51 -43.00 20.05 -17.82
CA THR A 51 -43.55 20.80 -16.69
C THR A 51 -42.41 21.45 -15.90
N ASP A 52 -42.59 22.70 -15.47
CA ASP A 52 -41.58 23.40 -14.67
C ASP A 52 -41.23 22.63 -13.39
N GLU A 53 -42.15 21.79 -12.90
CA GLU A 53 -41.90 20.83 -11.82
C GLU A 53 -40.83 19.78 -12.18
N SER A 54 -40.83 19.24 -13.40
CA SER A 54 -39.81 18.26 -13.83
C SER A 54 -38.43 18.89 -13.95
N LYS A 55 -38.34 20.16 -14.37
CA LYS A 55 -37.06 20.89 -14.43
C LYS A 55 -36.55 21.23 -13.04
N ASN A 56 -37.45 21.63 -12.13
CA ASN A 56 -37.11 21.89 -10.73
C ASN A 56 -36.62 20.59 -10.04
N LEU A 57 -37.34 19.48 -10.23
CA LEU A 57 -36.94 18.18 -9.70
C LEU A 57 -35.59 17.73 -10.23
N HIS A 58 -35.33 17.91 -11.53
CA HIS A 58 -34.05 17.59 -12.13
C HIS A 58 -32.92 18.46 -11.58
N GLY A 59 -33.14 19.77 -11.44
CA GLY A 59 -32.18 20.69 -10.84
C GLY A 59 -31.82 20.29 -9.41
N LYS A 60 -32.84 19.93 -8.60
CA LYS A 60 -32.63 19.43 -7.24
C LYS A 60 -31.83 18.13 -7.21
N LEU A 61 -32.20 17.14 -8.04
CA LEU A 61 -31.47 15.88 -8.13
C LEU A 61 -30.00 16.08 -8.54
N CYS A 62 -29.75 16.96 -9.52
CA CYS A 62 -28.40 17.29 -9.95
C CYS A 62 -27.59 17.96 -8.82
N SER A 63 -28.20 18.87 -8.05
CA SER A 63 -27.56 19.46 -6.88
C SER A 63 -27.20 18.39 -5.86
N ASP A 64 -28.13 17.50 -5.50
CA ASP A 64 -27.91 16.44 -4.52
C ASP A 64 -26.77 15.49 -4.96
N ILE A 65 -26.67 15.17 -6.26
CA ILE A 65 -25.58 14.36 -6.82
C ILE A 65 -24.23 15.07 -6.71
N ILE A 66 -24.19 16.37 -7.02
CA ILE A 66 -22.97 17.17 -6.92
C ILE A 66 -22.49 17.22 -5.46
N ASP A 67 -23.42 17.47 -4.52
CA ASP A 67 -23.11 17.54 -3.10
C ASP A 67 -22.58 16.21 -2.55
N ASP A 68 -23.17 15.06 -2.95
CA ASP A 68 -22.66 13.73 -2.60
C ASP A 68 -21.25 13.49 -3.16
N GLN A 69 -20.98 13.90 -4.39
CA GLN A 69 -19.66 13.77 -5.01
C GLN A 69 -18.60 14.63 -4.30
N ILE A 70 -18.96 15.86 -3.93
CA ILE A 70 -18.08 16.75 -3.16
C ILE A 70 -17.77 16.09 -1.81
N ALA A 71 -18.78 15.61 -1.08
CA ALA A 71 -18.59 14.98 0.22
C ALA A 71 -17.65 13.76 0.14
N ARG A 72 -17.81 12.89 -0.86
CA ARG A 72 -16.92 11.74 -1.07
C ARG A 72 -15.49 12.16 -1.42
N SER A 73 -15.35 13.21 -2.23
CA SER A 73 -14.05 13.75 -2.62
C SER A 73 -13.32 14.32 -1.40
N THR A 74 -14.00 15.08 -0.56
CA THR A 74 -13.43 15.64 0.69
C THR A 74 -12.96 14.57 1.66
N VAL A 75 -13.72 13.47 1.83
CA VAL A 75 -13.30 12.35 2.68
C VAL A 75 -12.04 11.68 2.14
N THR A 76 -11.96 11.50 0.82
CA THR A 76 -10.79 10.90 0.16
C THR A 76 -9.56 11.79 0.32
N GLU A 77 -9.71 13.09 0.07
CA GLU A 77 -8.63 14.07 0.24
C GLU A 77 -8.12 14.12 1.69
N SER A 78 -9.03 14.07 2.66
CA SER A 78 -8.66 14.05 4.09
C SER A 78 -7.88 12.79 4.46
N LEU A 79 -8.27 11.63 3.91
CA LEU A 79 -7.54 10.38 4.10
C LEU A 79 -6.15 10.45 3.46
N ASP A 80 -6.06 10.97 2.24
CA ASP A 80 -4.79 11.11 1.52
C ASP A 80 -3.82 12.05 2.24
N GLU A 81 -4.32 13.14 2.82
CA GLU A 81 -3.51 14.05 3.63
C GLU A 81 -2.98 13.36 4.89
N CYS A 82 -3.83 12.64 5.61
CA CYS A 82 -3.42 11.85 6.78
C CYS A 82 -2.35 10.82 6.41
N MET A 83 -2.51 10.12 5.28
CA MET A 83 -1.53 9.15 4.80
C MET A 83 -0.19 9.81 4.43
N ARG A 84 -0.22 11.04 3.91
CA ARG A 84 0.99 11.81 3.62
C ARG A 84 1.72 12.19 4.90
N GLU A 85 1.01 12.68 5.91
CA GLU A 85 1.60 13.03 7.22
C GLU A 85 2.29 11.83 7.88
N ILE A 86 1.64 10.65 7.85
CA ILE A 86 2.23 9.41 8.39
C ILE A 86 3.51 9.04 7.64
N THR A 87 3.50 9.20 6.31
CA THR A 87 4.66 8.91 5.46
C THR A 87 5.82 9.88 5.73
N ASP A 88 5.52 11.17 5.86
CA ASP A 88 6.50 12.20 6.17
C ASP A 88 7.11 11.99 7.56
N HIS A 89 6.31 11.60 8.54
CA HIS A 89 6.80 11.23 9.85
C HIS A 89 7.73 10.01 9.79
N LEU A 90 7.41 8.98 8.99
CA LEU A 90 8.31 7.85 8.78
C LEU A 90 9.66 8.31 8.21
N ASN A 91 9.64 9.14 7.17
CA ASN A 91 10.87 9.66 6.56
C ASN A 91 11.71 10.47 7.56
N LEU A 92 11.05 11.31 8.37
CA LEU A 92 11.72 12.10 9.40
C LEU A 92 12.36 11.21 10.48
N PHE A 93 11.62 10.21 10.98
CA PHE A 93 12.11 9.25 11.95
C PHE A 93 13.36 8.52 11.44
N LEU A 94 13.33 8.08 10.19
CA LEU A 94 14.45 7.40 9.55
C LEU A 94 15.67 8.32 9.41
N PHE A 95 15.44 9.57 8.99
CA PHE A 95 16.49 10.57 8.89
C PHE A 95 17.15 10.82 10.25
N GLU A 96 16.37 11.02 11.31
CA GLU A 96 16.88 11.23 12.66
C GLU A 96 17.69 10.04 13.18
N LYS A 97 17.18 8.82 12.97
CA LYS A 97 17.86 7.59 13.38
C LYS A 97 19.18 7.37 12.63
N SER A 98 19.20 7.63 11.32
CA SER A 98 20.41 7.52 10.51
C SER A 98 21.55 8.43 10.99
N ASN A 99 21.22 9.57 11.61
CA ASN A 99 22.19 10.53 12.14
C ASN A 99 22.67 10.22 13.55
N THR A 100 21.86 9.53 14.35
CA THR A 100 22.07 9.42 15.81
C THR A 100 22.70 8.09 16.22
N SER A 101 22.42 6.98 15.52
CA SER A 101 22.90 5.65 15.95
C SER A 101 22.94 4.67 14.77
N SER A 102 23.99 3.85 14.66
CA SER A 102 24.05 2.68 13.75
C SER A 102 23.14 1.51 14.21
N GLU A 103 22.09 1.80 14.96
CA GLU A 103 21.16 0.78 15.43
C GLU A 103 20.14 0.45 14.32
N ARG A 104 19.66 -0.80 14.32
CA ARG A 104 18.66 -1.22 13.33
C ARG A 104 17.35 -0.50 13.58
N TYR A 105 16.68 -0.11 12.49
CA TYR A 105 15.34 0.45 12.53
C TYR A 105 14.35 -0.56 13.11
N GLN A 106 13.60 -0.18 14.15
CA GLN A 106 12.57 -1.00 14.78
C GLN A 106 11.18 -0.41 14.51
N TYR A 107 10.24 -1.26 14.11
CA TYR A 107 8.87 -0.86 13.79
C TYR A 107 8.17 -0.27 15.02
N GLU A 108 8.37 -0.91 16.17
CA GLU A 108 7.73 -0.57 17.43
C GLU A 108 8.16 0.80 17.94
N GLU A 109 9.41 1.17 17.71
CA GLU A 109 9.93 2.50 18.10
C GLU A 109 9.36 3.60 17.21
N TRP A 110 9.21 3.35 15.91
CA TRP A 110 8.55 4.29 15.01
C TRP A 110 7.08 4.53 15.41
N ILE A 111 6.33 3.45 15.68
CA ILE A 111 4.93 3.56 16.10
C ILE A 111 4.83 4.24 17.47
N LEU A 112 5.77 4.02 18.38
CA LEU A 112 5.82 4.73 19.66
C LEU A 112 5.97 6.24 19.48
N ALA A 113 6.83 6.67 18.54
CA ALA A 113 7.03 8.08 18.23
C ALA A 113 5.78 8.71 17.57
N LEU A 114 5.13 7.97 16.68
CA LEU A 114 3.96 8.45 15.94
C LEU A 114 2.67 8.46 16.77
N HIS A 115 2.46 7.43 17.59
CA HIS A 115 1.24 7.19 18.37
C HIS A 115 1.55 6.81 19.82
N PRO A 116 2.10 7.73 20.63
CA PRO A 116 2.45 7.45 22.02
C PRO A 116 1.23 7.02 22.87
N GLU A 117 0.02 7.45 22.49
CA GLU A 117 -1.24 7.11 23.14
C GLU A 117 -1.66 5.64 22.96
N ASN A 118 -1.19 4.99 21.90
CA ASN A 118 -1.53 3.61 21.58
C ASN A 118 -0.48 2.60 22.10
N VAL A 119 0.42 3.07 22.97
CA VAL A 119 1.43 2.23 23.61
C VAL A 119 1.17 2.14 25.11
N HIS A 120 1.05 0.91 25.59
CA HIS A 120 0.92 0.60 27.00
C HIS A 120 2.26 0.11 27.55
N TYR A 121 2.76 0.77 28.59
CA TYR A 121 3.94 0.32 29.32
C TYR A 121 3.55 -0.75 30.32
N ILE A 122 4.06 -1.96 30.13
CA ILE A 122 3.93 -3.03 31.10
C ILE A 122 5.04 -2.83 32.14
N GLY A 123 4.73 -3.05 33.43
CA GLY A 123 5.67 -2.85 34.55
C GLY A 123 7.01 -3.60 34.46
N SER A 124 7.19 -4.47 33.46
CA SER A 124 8.46 -5.10 33.09
C SER A 124 9.39 -4.24 32.22
N GLY A 125 9.05 -2.96 31.97
CA GLY A 125 9.84 -2.07 31.11
C GLY A 125 9.71 -2.36 29.61
N ARG A 126 8.69 -3.14 29.20
CA ARG A 126 8.37 -3.40 27.80
C ARG A 126 7.15 -2.58 27.39
N SER A 127 7.21 -1.98 26.21
CA SER A 127 6.08 -1.35 25.55
C SER A 127 5.25 -2.41 24.81
N LEU A 128 3.93 -2.34 24.98
CA LEU A 128 2.96 -3.13 24.23
C LEU A 128 2.14 -2.17 23.36
N ILE A 129 2.32 -2.30 22.05
CA ILE A 129 1.56 -1.52 21.06
C ILE A 129 0.23 -2.22 20.82
N ASP A 130 -0.83 -1.44 20.59
CA ASP A 130 -2.13 -1.96 20.20
C ASP A 130 -2.02 -2.93 18.99
N HIS A 131 -2.67 -4.10 19.12
CA HIS A 131 -2.67 -5.15 18.10
C HIS A 131 -3.09 -4.68 16.70
N ARG A 132 -3.90 -3.61 16.60
CA ARG A 132 -4.38 -3.04 15.33
C ARG A 132 -3.23 -2.63 14.41
N PHE A 133 -2.10 -2.20 14.98
CA PHE A 133 -0.94 -1.81 14.20
C PHE A 133 -0.23 -3.01 13.56
N TYR A 134 -0.35 -4.21 14.12
CA TYR A 134 0.28 -5.41 13.58
C TYR A 134 -0.55 -6.15 12.53
N MET A 135 -1.78 -5.70 12.26
CA MET A 135 -2.61 -6.32 11.23
C MET A 135 -2.01 -6.11 9.84
N LYS A 136 -2.20 -7.08 8.94
CA LYS A 136 -1.62 -7.06 7.59
C LYS A 136 -2.18 -5.92 6.71
N ASP A 137 -3.42 -5.53 6.98
CA ASP A 137 -4.15 -4.44 6.33
C ASP A 137 -3.92 -3.08 7.01
N SER A 138 -3.15 -3.01 8.10
CA SER A 138 -2.75 -1.75 8.70
C SER A 138 -1.87 -0.96 7.73
N HIS A 139 -2.30 0.26 7.39
CA HIS A 139 -1.53 1.15 6.52
C HIS A 139 -0.12 1.42 7.07
N HIS A 140 0.01 1.59 8.39
CA HIS A 140 1.32 1.74 9.05
C HIS A 140 2.23 0.55 8.77
N ARG A 141 1.68 -0.67 8.87
CA ARG A 141 2.46 -1.88 8.64
C ARG A 141 2.84 -2.03 7.17
N GLN A 142 1.95 -1.67 6.25
CA GLN A 142 2.22 -1.67 4.81
C GLN A 142 3.34 -0.68 4.48
N LEU A 143 3.23 0.58 4.93
CA LEU A 143 4.25 1.61 4.73
C LEU A 143 5.62 1.17 5.25
N TRP A 144 5.67 0.59 6.45
CA TRP A 144 6.91 0.07 7.02
C TRP A 144 7.51 -1.06 6.17
N ASN A 145 6.69 -2.03 5.78
CA ASN A 145 7.16 -3.15 4.96
C ASN A 145 7.68 -2.66 3.61
N ASP A 146 6.97 -1.74 2.96
CA ASP A 146 7.39 -1.14 1.69
C ASP A 146 8.74 -0.42 1.84
N PHE A 147 8.96 0.26 2.96
CA PHE A 147 10.24 0.85 3.30
C PHE A 147 11.34 -0.21 3.48
N MET A 148 11.11 -1.25 4.27
CA MET A 148 12.10 -2.32 4.50
C MET A 148 12.51 -2.97 3.18
N ILE A 149 11.55 -3.23 2.29
CA ILE A 149 11.81 -3.76 0.94
C ILE A 149 12.70 -2.80 0.13
N LYS A 150 12.40 -1.49 0.16
CA LYS A 150 13.21 -0.48 -0.54
C LYS A 150 14.65 -0.44 -0.03
N MET A 151 14.85 -0.49 1.29
CA MET A 151 16.18 -0.50 1.91
C MET A 151 16.97 -1.75 1.52
N GLU A 152 16.37 -2.94 1.63
CA GLU A 152 17.04 -4.20 1.29
C GLU A 152 17.42 -4.29 -0.21
N CYS A 153 16.68 -3.61 -1.10
CA CYS A 153 17.03 -3.52 -2.52
C CYS A 153 18.19 -2.56 -2.82
N THR A 154 18.51 -1.61 -1.93
CA THR A 154 19.56 -0.61 -2.20
C THR A 154 20.99 -1.14 -2.07
N GLU A 155 21.21 -2.29 -1.43
CA GLU A 155 22.54 -2.91 -1.32
C GLU A 155 22.92 -3.81 -2.53
N SER A 156 22.03 -3.99 -3.52
CA SER A 156 22.28 -4.90 -4.65
C SER A 156 22.85 -4.23 -5.93
N VAL A 157 23.11 -2.92 -5.94
CA VAL A 157 23.66 -2.23 -7.14
C VAL A 157 25.15 -1.98 -6.96
N VAL A 158 25.95 -3.03 -7.13
CA VAL A 158 27.36 -2.85 -7.51
C VAL A 158 27.39 -2.49 -8.99
N PRO A 159 28.02 -1.38 -9.42
CA PRO A 159 28.19 -1.06 -10.84
C PRO A 159 28.94 -2.20 -11.54
N GLU A 160 28.36 -2.69 -12.64
CA GLU A 160 28.84 -3.86 -13.39
C GLU A 160 30.25 -3.67 -13.99
N GLU A 161 30.78 -2.44 -14.01
CA GLU A 161 32.12 -2.11 -14.54
C GLU A 161 33.29 -2.42 -13.59
N SER A 162 33.07 -2.84 -12.34
CA SER A 162 34.18 -3.17 -11.41
C SER A 162 34.56 -4.66 -11.38
N ARG A 163 33.90 -5.53 -12.17
CA ARG A 163 34.13 -6.99 -12.14
C ARG A 163 35.38 -7.47 -12.89
N GLU A 164 36.11 -6.62 -13.61
CA GLU A 164 37.28 -7.08 -14.37
C GLU A 164 38.61 -7.01 -13.60
N ILE A 165 38.73 -6.23 -12.52
CA ILE A 165 40.03 -6.08 -11.82
C ILE A 165 40.18 -7.12 -10.69
N ASN A 166 39.09 -7.59 -10.08
CA ASN A 166 39.19 -8.44 -8.90
C ASN A 166 39.38 -9.95 -9.19
N ASN A 167 39.21 -10.38 -10.45
CA ASN A 167 39.46 -11.77 -10.85
C ASN A 167 40.94 -12.11 -11.04
N ARG A 168 41.84 -11.13 -11.13
CA ARG A 168 43.30 -11.40 -11.13
C ARG A 168 43.87 -11.64 -9.74
N ASN A 169 43.31 -11.04 -8.70
CA ASN A 169 43.85 -11.15 -7.33
C ASN A 169 43.33 -12.37 -6.56
N ARG A 170 42.22 -12.99 -6.97
CA ARG A 170 41.73 -14.24 -6.37
C ARG A 170 42.48 -15.49 -6.85
N SER A 171 43.20 -15.39 -7.98
CA SER A 171 43.99 -16.49 -8.53
C SER A 171 45.31 -16.71 -7.76
N LEU A 172 45.95 -15.65 -7.27
CA LEU A 172 47.25 -15.76 -6.58
C LEU A 172 47.14 -16.24 -5.12
N VAL A 173 46.00 -15.99 -4.45
CA VAL A 173 45.80 -16.42 -3.05
C VAL A 173 45.49 -17.93 -2.97
N ASN A 174 44.90 -18.51 -4.02
CA ASN A 174 44.57 -19.93 -4.06
C ASN A 174 45.76 -20.84 -4.42
N ILE A 175 46.91 -20.30 -4.85
CA ILE A 175 48.11 -21.09 -5.18
C ILE A 175 49.03 -21.31 -3.98
N LEU A 176 48.85 -20.58 -2.86
CA LEU A 176 49.75 -20.64 -1.71
C LEU A 176 49.26 -21.47 -0.52
N MET A 177 48.11 -22.16 -0.61
CA MET A 177 47.53 -22.93 0.50
C MET A 177 47.30 -24.42 0.22
N GLU A 178 48.00 -25.02 -0.74
CA GLU A 178 48.08 -26.48 -0.84
C GLU A 178 49.47 -26.98 -0.44
N GLN A 179 49.58 -27.51 0.79
CA GLN A 179 50.33 -28.74 1.10
C GLN A 179 49.88 -29.31 2.46
N PRO A 180 50.02 -30.64 2.65
CA PRO A 180 49.04 -31.44 3.37
C PRO A 180 49.51 -31.98 4.72
N GLU A 181 48.50 -32.44 5.46
CA GLU A 181 48.39 -33.50 6.46
C GLU A 181 49.64 -34.18 7.08
N GLU A 182 49.42 -34.52 8.36
CA GLU A 182 50.00 -35.62 9.15
C GLU A 182 51.03 -35.29 10.24
N LEU A 183 50.96 -36.10 11.32
CA LEU A 183 51.73 -36.13 12.57
C LEU A 183 51.27 -35.13 13.66
N CYS A 184 50.90 -35.49 14.89
CA CYS A 184 50.94 -36.73 15.68
C CYS A 184 49.87 -36.62 16.79
N CYS A 185 49.06 -37.65 16.98
CA CYS A 185 49.09 -38.55 18.14
C CYS A 185 49.32 -37.90 19.52
N ALA A 186 48.27 -38.01 20.34
CA ALA A 186 48.25 -38.56 21.71
C ALA A 186 49.38 -38.18 22.68
N MET A 187 48.97 -37.66 23.85
CA MET A 187 49.40 -38.00 25.23
C MET A 187 48.67 -37.00 26.14
N SER A 188 47.52 -37.38 26.72
CA SER A 188 47.37 -38.02 28.04
C SER A 188 47.25 -36.99 29.18
N ASP A 189 46.14 -37.14 29.92
CA ASP A 189 45.96 -36.94 31.36
C ASP A 189 46.84 -35.90 32.08
N SER A 190 46.20 -34.97 32.79
CA SER A 190 46.14 -35.01 34.26
C SER A 190 45.87 -33.64 34.87
N CYS A 191 45.26 -33.69 36.05
CA CYS A 191 45.20 -32.67 37.11
C CYS A 191 44.14 -31.57 36.99
N CYS A 192 42.98 -31.90 37.58
CA CYS A 192 42.41 -31.21 38.75
C CYS A 192 43.13 -29.93 39.21
N PHE A 193 42.39 -28.83 39.39
CA PHE A 193 42.26 -28.11 40.67
C PHE A 193 41.31 -26.92 40.49
N SER A 194 40.14 -26.99 41.13
CA SER A 194 39.40 -25.82 41.61
C SER A 194 39.66 -25.72 43.13
N PRO A 195 39.08 -24.73 43.84
CA PRO A 195 39.29 -23.29 43.78
C PRO A 195 39.64 -22.74 45.19
N GLN A 196 39.64 -21.40 45.34
CA GLN A 196 39.36 -20.57 46.54
C GLN A 196 40.48 -19.63 47.00
N PRO A 197 40.17 -18.57 47.78
CA PRO A 197 38.86 -17.92 48.02
C PRO A 197 38.74 -16.53 47.37
#